data_AF-M7SH42-F1
#
_entry.id   AF-M7SH42-F1
#
_cell.length_a   1.000
_cell.length_b   1.000
_cell.length_c   1.000
_cell.angle_alpha   90.00
_cell.angle_beta   90.00
_cell.angle_gamma   90.00
#
_symmetry.space_group_name_H-M   'P 1'
#
loop_
_entity.id
_entity.type
_entity.pdbx_description
1 polymer ?
#
loop_
_entity_poly.entity_id
_entity_poly.type
_entity_poly.pdbx_seq_one_letter_code
_entity_poly.pdbx_strand_id
1 'polypeptide(L)'
;MAHLAPHLKHPHNQHGQQQPSTAAIFSPSVARAAASTAKDWSYVDDWLHRKYHYGGKRHKPPPFERNPDTLKVLLALAAANEAADEERAQLLKIEEAALRDEEKQIELRKQEQQKKKKSKDGNGNEEGREEEESGTQIVEGILTALEEGLSRDGRAALDAMTSMAVELGEATPTPQKLAASFVELQGQLCEADMAAKRVGVLQSYLEGETARIDGLLRKIRGGGSSEDERTTTTNSADHHHHHHNENLDSDLEYDANPSHSHSHTNETTSLATLAQQNLTLQRAVKAATTQLPELTQQVTATERAVGGPPNLTVDEVAADEAAYLDLLRRKRDLDRRIETFAGLPPDVEAARAELEGFRAELRGLTERRDANFERLVERESPVKTRRAGRRV
;
A
#
# COMPACT_ATOMS: atom_id res chain seq x y z
N MET A 1 35.73 72.87 -35.14
CA MET A 1 34.28 72.80 -34.84
C MET A 1 33.99 71.37 -34.40
N ALA A 2 34.14 71.01 -33.13
CA ALA A 2 33.28 71.34 -31.99
C ALA A 2 31.91 70.64 -32.06
N HIS A 3 31.69 69.74 -31.08
CA HIS A 3 30.41 69.25 -30.51
C HIS A 3 29.56 68.29 -31.36
N LEU A 4 28.92 67.22 -30.86
CA LEU A 4 28.46 66.83 -29.50
C LEU A 4 28.15 65.30 -29.49
N ALA A 5 28.30 64.60 -28.36
CA ALA A 5 27.66 63.31 -28.06
C ALA A 5 26.47 63.55 -27.09
N PRO A 6 25.70 62.57 -26.54
CA PRO A 6 25.38 61.16 -26.89
C PRO A 6 23.85 60.84 -26.70
N HIS A 7 23.50 59.58 -26.37
CA HIS A 7 22.19 58.99 -25.91
C HIS A 7 21.34 58.36 -27.04
N LEU A 8 20.84 57.10 -27.02
CA LEU A 8 20.47 56.16 -25.95
C LEU A 8 20.93 54.71 -26.27
N LYS A 9 21.41 54.01 -25.24
CA LYS A 9 21.37 52.54 -25.09
C LYS A 9 19.92 52.07 -24.88
N HIS A 10 19.58 50.83 -25.24
CA HIS A 10 18.86 49.88 -24.36
C HIS A 10 19.14 48.42 -24.79
N PRO A 11 19.12 47.45 -23.85
CA PRO A 11 20.08 46.34 -23.86
C PRO A 11 19.49 44.94 -24.06
N HIS A 12 20.41 44.09 -24.49
CA HIS A 12 20.56 42.65 -24.26
C HIS A 12 19.83 42.13 -23.00
N ASN A 13 18.91 41.18 -23.19
CA ASN A 13 18.19 40.49 -22.11
C ASN A 13 19.14 39.46 -21.46
N GLN A 14 19.89 39.92 -20.46
CA GLN A 14 20.78 39.11 -19.64
C GLN A 14 19.97 38.27 -18.63
N HIS A 15 20.29 36.97 -18.59
CA HIS A 15 20.45 36.16 -17.38
C HIS A 15 19.55 36.55 -16.19
N GLY A 16 18.39 35.90 -16.10
CA GLY A 16 17.65 35.71 -14.85
C GLY A 16 18.41 34.76 -13.91
N GLN A 17 19.64 35.10 -13.55
CA GLN A 17 20.21 34.67 -12.28
C GLN A 17 19.37 35.39 -11.23
N GLN A 18 18.49 34.66 -10.54
CA GLN A 18 17.95 35.14 -9.28
C GLN A 18 19.14 35.38 -8.36
N GLN A 19 19.61 36.63 -8.32
CA GLN A 19 20.48 37.06 -7.25
C GLN A 19 19.75 36.77 -5.94
N PRO A 20 20.42 36.18 -4.92
CA PRO A 20 19.79 35.99 -3.63
C PRO A 20 19.36 37.37 -3.13
N SER A 21 18.05 37.58 -3.04
CA SER A 21 17.48 38.78 -2.45
C SER A 21 18.16 39.01 -1.11
N THR A 22 18.66 40.22 -0.88
CA THR A 22 19.37 40.67 0.33
C THR A 22 18.64 40.38 1.65
N ALA A 23 17.38 39.95 1.60
CA ALA A 23 16.61 39.39 2.72
C ALA A 23 17.16 38.06 3.28
N ALA A 24 17.88 37.27 2.48
CA ALA A 24 18.47 36.00 2.93
C ALA A 24 19.62 36.18 3.95
N ILE A 25 20.14 37.41 4.08
CA ILE A 25 21.29 37.73 4.95
C ILE A 25 20.86 38.09 6.38
N PHE A 26 19.57 38.39 6.62
CA PHE A 26 19.11 38.97 7.90
C PHE A 26 18.27 38.04 8.80
N SER A 27 18.20 36.74 8.54
CA SER A 27 17.63 35.78 9.50
C SER A 27 18.31 34.41 9.43
N PRO A 28 18.93 33.92 10.53
CA PRO A 28 19.56 32.60 10.60
C PRO A 28 18.65 31.46 10.16
N SER A 29 17.34 31.57 10.39
CA SER A 29 16.36 30.54 9.99
C SER A 29 16.15 30.48 8.48
N VAL A 30 16.10 31.65 7.81
CA VAL A 30 15.96 31.74 6.34
C VAL A 30 17.24 31.25 5.66
N ALA A 31 18.41 31.61 6.21
CA ALA A 31 19.69 31.12 5.72
C ALA A 31 19.81 29.60 5.83
N ARG A 32 19.35 29.00 6.94
CA ARG A 32 19.31 27.52 7.10
C ARG A 32 18.39 26.85 6.10
N ALA A 33 17.18 27.39 5.88
CA ALA A 33 16.24 26.85 4.91
C ALA A 33 16.75 26.99 3.45
N ALA A 34 17.41 28.09 3.13
CA ALA A 34 18.07 28.26 1.83
C ALA A 34 19.26 27.30 1.65
N ALA A 35 20.05 27.07 2.71
CA ALA A 35 21.15 26.12 2.68
C ALA A 35 20.67 24.67 2.55
N SER A 36 19.57 24.29 3.24
CA SER A 36 19.00 22.94 3.11
C SER A 36 18.43 22.71 1.71
N THR A 37 17.68 23.67 1.17
CA THR A 37 17.15 23.56 -0.20
C THR A 37 18.27 23.52 -1.25
N ALA A 38 19.36 24.26 -1.06
CA ALA A 38 20.54 24.17 -1.93
C ALA A 38 21.21 22.79 -1.87
N LYS A 39 21.28 22.18 -0.67
CA LYS A 39 21.78 20.81 -0.49
C LYS A 39 20.88 19.80 -1.20
N ASP A 40 19.56 19.92 -1.07
CA ASP A 40 18.60 19.03 -1.72
C ASP A 40 18.72 19.12 -3.25
N TRP A 41 18.92 20.33 -3.80
CA TRP A 41 19.21 20.50 -5.22
C TRP A 41 20.51 19.85 -5.65
N SER A 42 21.58 19.96 -4.85
CA SER A 42 22.85 19.26 -5.16
C SER A 42 22.71 17.74 -5.18
N TYR A 43 21.91 17.19 -4.26
CA TYR A 43 21.60 15.76 -4.24
C TYR A 43 20.81 15.32 -5.48
N VAL A 44 19.77 16.07 -5.85
CA VAL A 44 18.97 15.78 -7.06
C VAL A 44 19.84 15.90 -8.32
N ASP A 45 20.72 16.90 -8.40
CA ASP A 45 21.63 17.07 -9.52
C ASP A 45 22.58 15.86 -9.63
N ASP A 46 23.23 15.44 -8.54
CA ASP A 46 24.09 14.26 -8.54
C ASP A 46 23.33 12.98 -8.92
N TRP A 47 22.10 12.82 -8.41
CA TRP A 47 21.23 11.69 -8.71
C TRP A 47 20.82 11.66 -10.20
N LEU A 48 20.43 12.81 -10.77
CA LEU A 48 20.13 12.92 -12.20
C LEU A 48 21.37 12.64 -13.05
N HIS A 49 22.54 13.18 -12.71
CA HIS A 49 23.76 12.87 -13.44
C HIS A 49 24.02 11.36 -13.47
N ARG A 50 23.87 10.67 -12.32
CA ARG A 50 24.00 9.21 -12.23
C ARG A 50 22.98 8.48 -13.11
N LYS A 51 21.70 8.85 -13.08
CA LYS A 51 20.66 8.17 -13.89
C LYS A 51 20.81 8.42 -15.40
N TYR A 52 21.33 9.59 -15.80
CA TYR A 52 21.60 9.93 -17.20
C TYR A 52 23.00 9.52 -17.70
N HIS A 53 23.76 8.76 -16.90
CA HIS A 53 24.96 8.04 -17.35
C HIS A 53 24.58 6.67 -17.92
N TYR A 54 23.99 6.65 -19.12
CA TYR A 54 23.69 5.40 -19.84
C TYR A 54 24.72 5.16 -20.97
N GLY A 55 25.23 3.93 -21.07
CA GLY A 55 26.09 3.51 -22.21
C GLY A 55 27.46 4.22 -22.31
N GLY A 56 28.04 4.64 -21.18
CA GLY A 56 29.37 5.29 -21.15
C GLY A 56 29.40 6.74 -21.66
N LYS A 57 28.26 7.31 -22.08
CA LYS A 57 28.13 8.70 -22.51
C LYS A 57 27.40 9.52 -21.44
N ARG A 58 27.92 10.73 -21.15
CA ARG A 58 27.26 11.66 -20.22
C ARG A 58 26.15 12.40 -20.96
N HIS A 59 24.91 11.97 -20.80
CA HIS A 59 23.76 12.75 -21.26
C HIS A 59 23.42 13.80 -20.21
N LYS A 60 23.20 15.04 -20.65
CA LYS A 60 22.68 16.08 -19.76
C LYS A 60 21.20 15.81 -19.53
N PRO A 61 20.70 15.92 -18.29
CA PRO A 61 19.26 15.82 -18.05
C PRO A 61 18.54 16.92 -18.86
N PRO A 62 17.31 16.68 -19.33
CA PRO A 62 16.48 17.68 -19.99
C PRO A 62 16.37 18.95 -19.11
N PRO A 63 16.32 20.16 -19.70
CA PRO A 63 16.14 21.37 -18.92
C PRO A 63 14.74 21.36 -18.29
N PHE A 64 14.66 21.72 -17.01
CA PHE A 64 13.40 21.86 -16.27
C PHE A 64 13.46 23.10 -15.37
N GLU A 65 12.28 23.60 -15.00
CA GLU A 65 12.15 24.74 -14.10
C GLU A 65 12.51 24.34 -12.67
N ARG A 66 13.41 25.08 -12.01
CA ARG A 66 13.78 24.84 -10.60
C ARG A 66 12.80 25.55 -9.67
N ASN A 67 11.67 24.91 -9.42
CA ASN A 67 10.62 25.36 -8.52
C ASN A 67 10.58 24.46 -7.24
N PRO A 68 10.27 24.97 -6.04
CA PRO A 68 10.08 24.12 -4.84
C PRO A 68 9.16 22.91 -5.05
N ASP A 69 8.14 22.99 -5.89
CA ASP A 69 7.26 21.85 -6.17
C ASP A 69 7.97 20.79 -7.02
N THR A 70 8.79 21.20 -8.00
CA THR A 70 9.64 20.27 -8.76
C THR A 70 10.69 19.59 -7.87
N LEU A 71 11.24 20.31 -6.88
CA LEU A 71 12.17 19.72 -5.92
C LEU A 71 11.50 18.61 -5.11
N LYS A 72 10.30 18.86 -4.59
CA LYS A 72 9.53 17.84 -3.84
C LYS A 72 9.27 16.61 -4.69
N VAL A 73 8.83 16.78 -5.94
CA VAL A 73 8.56 15.67 -6.86
C VAL A 73 9.84 14.89 -7.19
N LEU A 74 10.95 15.59 -7.47
CA LEU A 74 12.23 14.94 -7.79
C LEU A 74 12.82 14.19 -6.60
N LEU A 75 12.70 14.73 -5.37
CA LEU A 75 13.11 14.03 -4.15
C LEU A 75 12.25 12.79 -3.91
N ALA A 76 10.92 12.90 -4.06
CA ALA A 76 10.02 11.76 -3.94
C ALA A 76 10.34 10.68 -5.00
N LEU A 77 10.63 11.09 -6.23
CA LEU A 77 11.01 10.20 -7.31
C LEU A 77 12.39 9.55 -7.08
N ALA A 78 13.35 10.29 -6.53
CA ALA A 78 14.66 9.75 -6.18
C ALA A 78 14.52 8.68 -5.10
N ALA A 79 13.78 8.97 -4.03
CA ALA A 79 13.49 8.02 -2.96
C ALA A 79 12.72 6.78 -3.45
N ALA A 80 11.70 6.96 -4.30
CA ALA A 80 10.96 5.84 -4.87
C ALA A 80 11.83 4.95 -5.77
N ASN A 81 12.75 5.55 -6.54
CA ASN A 81 13.70 4.79 -7.36
C ASN A 81 14.72 4.04 -6.50
N GLU A 82 15.25 4.65 -5.45
CA GLU A 82 16.15 3.98 -4.51
C GLU A 82 15.46 2.80 -3.81
N ALA A 83 14.21 2.99 -3.34
CA ALA A 83 13.40 1.91 -2.78
C ALA A 83 13.17 0.77 -3.79
N ALA A 84 12.84 1.10 -5.04
CA ALA A 84 12.65 0.08 -6.08
C ALA A 84 13.97 -0.64 -6.44
N ASP A 85 15.10 0.06 -6.42
CA ASP A 85 16.42 -0.53 -6.66
C ASP A 85 16.81 -1.47 -5.48
N GLU A 86 16.47 -1.10 -4.24
CA GLU A 86 16.64 -1.96 -3.05
C GLU A 86 15.76 -3.22 -3.11
N GLU A 87 14.48 -3.09 -3.47
CA GLU A 87 13.57 -4.23 -3.64
C GLU A 87 14.09 -5.20 -4.70
N ARG A 88 14.55 -4.69 -5.85
CA ARG A 88 15.16 -5.51 -6.91
C ARG A 88 16.40 -6.24 -6.40
N ALA A 89 17.25 -5.57 -5.61
CA ALA A 89 18.43 -6.19 -5.03
C ALA A 89 18.06 -7.27 -4.00
N GLN A 90 16.97 -7.10 -3.24
CA GLN A 90 16.46 -8.12 -2.32
C GLN A 90 15.89 -9.32 -3.07
N LEU A 91 15.08 -9.10 -4.11
CA LEU A 91 14.54 -10.17 -4.96
C LEU A 91 15.65 -11.01 -5.59
N LEU A 92 16.68 -10.37 -6.15
CA LEU A 92 17.83 -11.09 -6.72
C LEU A 92 18.55 -11.97 -5.69
N LYS A 93 18.68 -11.53 -4.43
CA LYS A 93 19.29 -12.34 -3.36
C LYS A 93 18.42 -13.53 -2.99
N ILE A 94 17.10 -13.35 -2.97
CA ILE A 94 16.15 -14.44 -2.68
C ILE A 94 16.19 -15.47 -3.81
N GLU A 95 16.18 -15.01 -5.06
CA GLU A 95 16.30 -15.88 -6.24
C GLU A 95 17.61 -16.68 -6.22
N GLU A 96 18.74 -16.02 -5.93
CA GLU A 96 20.03 -16.69 -5.81
C GLU A 96 20.03 -17.73 -4.66
N ALA A 97 19.42 -17.43 -3.52
CA ALA A 97 19.30 -18.37 -2.41
C ALA A 97 18.41 -19.58 -2.78
N ALA A 98 17.28 -19.33 -3.44
CA ALA A 98 16.37 -20.39 -3.90
C ALA A 98 17.06 -21.32 -4.90
N LEU A 99 17.79 -20.77 -5.88
CA LEU A 99 18.55 -21.56 -6.85
C LEU A 99 19.62 -22.43 -6.17
N ARG A 100 20.35 -21.88 -5.19
CA ARG A 100 21.35 -22.67 -4.43
C ARG A 100 20.72 -23.82 -3.67
N ASP A 101 19.52 -23.63 -3.13
CA ASP A 101 18.83 -24.70 -2.39
C ASP A 101 18.26 -25.76 -3.33
N GLU A 102 17.74 -25.37 -4.50
CA GLU A 102 17.37 -26.32 -5.57
C GLU A 102 18.57 -27.14 -6.06
N GLU A 103 19.73 -26.51 -6.28
CA GLU A 103 20.96 -27.20 -6.66
C GLU A 103 21.37 -28.26 -5.62
N LYS A 104 21.32 -27.91 -4.33
CA LYS A 104 21.58 -28.87 -3.25
C LYS A 104 20.57 -30.02 -3.25
N GLN A 105 19.29 -29.74 -3.45
CA GLN A 105 18.24 -30.76 -3.50
C GLN A 105 18.41 -31.70 -4.70
N ILE A 106 18.80 -31.17 -5.86
CA ILE A 106 19.12 -31.96 -7.05
C ILE A 106 20.32 -32.87 -6.76
N GLU A 107 21.35 -32.38 -6.09
CA GLU A 107 22.54 -33.17 -5.75
C GLU A 107 22.21 -34.29 -4.75
N LEU A 108 21.42 -33.99 -3.71
CA LEU A 108 20.92 -34.98 -2.77
C LEU A 108 20.09 -36.08 -3.47
N ARG A 109 19.15 -35.69 -4.35
CA ARG A 109 18.35 -36.64 -5.15
C ARG A 109 19.22 -37.52 -6.04
N LYS A 110 20.28 -36.99 -6.65
CA LYS A 110 21.23 -37.78 -7.44
C LYS A 110 21.96 -38.80 -6.57
N GLN A 111 22.40 -38.40 -5.37
CA GLN A 111 23.08 -39.31 -4.43
C GLN A 111 22.14 -40.42 -3.94
N GLU A 112 20.88 -40.11 -3.63
CA GLU A 112 19.86 -41.10 -3.25
C GLU A 112 19.57 -42.10 -4.38
N GLN A 113 19.45 -41.62 -5.62
CA GLN A 113 19.25 -42.50 -6.79
C GLN A 113 20.46 -43.41 -7.03
N GLN A 114 21.69 -42.92 -6.81
CA GLN A 114 22.89 -43.76 -6.90
C GLN A 114 22.93 -44.82 -5.80
N LYS A 115 22.52 -44.49 -4.56
CA LYS A 115 22.39 -45.46 -3.46
C LYS A 115 21.34 -46.53 -3.77
N LYS A 116 20.16 -46.14 -4.27
CA LYS A 116 19.08 -47.06 -4.66
C LYS A 116 19.46 -47.97 -5.84
N LYS A 117 20.27 -47.48 -6.80
CA LYS A 117 20.80 -48.32 -7.88
C LYS A 117 21.82 -49.34 -7.36
N LYS A 118 22.66 -48.99 -6.38
CA LYS A 118 23.60 -49.94 -5.74
C LYS A 118 22.91 -50.99 -4.87
N SER A 119 21.77 -50.68 -4.25
CA SER A 119 21.02 -51.62 -3.41
C SER A 119 20.11 -52.58 -4.19
N LYS A 120 19.82 -52.31 -5.46
CA LYS A 120 18.93 -53.15 -6.30
C LYS A 120 19.63 -54.35 -6.96
N ASP A 121 20.95 -54.43 -6.91
CA ASP A 121 21.74 -55.59 -7.37
C ASP A 121 21.94 -56.67 -6.28
N GLY A 122 21.37 -56.48 -5.09
CA GLY A 122 21.50 -57.41 -3.97
C GLY A 122 20.15 -57.77 -3.36
N ASN A 123 19.69 -58.97 -3.69
CA ASN A 123 18.73 -59.80 -2.96
C ASN A 123 17.24 -59.65 -3.33
N GLY A 124 16.67 -60.79 -3.73
CA GLY A 124 15.24 -61.04 -3.86
C GLY A 124 14.67 -61.73 -2.62
N ASN A 125 13.34 -61.78 -2.59
CA ASN A 125 12.44 -62.41 -1.63
C ASN A 125 12.45 -61.84 -0.20
N GLU A 126 11.31 -61.26 0.20
CA GLU A 126 10.31 -61.95 1.03
C GLU A 126 9.04 -61.11 1.12
N GLU A 127 7.91 -61.71 0.72
CA GLU A 127 6.57 -61.15 0.85
C GLU A 127 5.99 -61.49 2.23
N GLY A 128 5.25 -60.53 2.79
CA GLY A 128 3.95 -60.82 3.39
C GLY A 128 3.92 -61.02 4.91
N ARG A 129 3.94 -59.91 5.66
CA ARG A 129 2.99 -59.64 6.78
C ARG A 129 3.20 -58.33 7.55
N GLU A 130 4.19 -57.51 7.21
CA GLU A 130 4.55 -56.31 7.98
C GLU A 130 4.00 -54.98 7.41
N GLU A 131 3.19 -55.01 6.34
CA GLU A 131 2.87 -53.79 5.56
C GLU A 131 1.96 -52.77 6.28
N GLU A 132 1.09 -53.18 7.20
CA GLU A 132 0.21 -52.22 7.91
C GLU A 132 0.92 -51.50 9.07
N GLU A 133 1.78 -52.19 9.84
CA GLU A 133 2.60 -51.56 10.89
C GLU A 133 3.79 -50.80 10.31
N SER A 134 4.36 -51.28 9.19
CA SER A 134 5.40 -50.54 8.47
C SER A 134 4.83 -49.26 7.85
N GLY A 135 3.61 -49.30 7.31
CA GLY A 135 2.94 -48.11 6.77
C GLY A 135 2.73 -47.02 7.82
N THR A 136 2.28 -47.38 9.02
CA THR A 136 2.10 -46.41 10.12
C THR A 136 3.42 -45.92 10.68
N GLN A 137 4.43 -46.77 10.83
CA GLN A 137 5.78 -46.36 11.25
C GLN A 137 6.49 -45.49 10.22
N ILE A 138 6.25 -45.74 8.92
CA ILE A 138 6.74 -44.89 7.83
C ILE A 138 6.02 -43.55 7.86
N VAL A 139 4.70 -43.53 8.05
CA VAL A 139 3.93 -42.28 8.18
C VAL A 139 4.36 -41.50 9.41
N GLU A 140 4.54 -42.17 10.55
CA GLU A 140 5.02 -41.57 11.79
C GLU A 140 6.43 -41.02 11.59
N GLY A 141 7.35 -41.78 11.01
CA GLY A 141 8.70 -41.31 10.69
C GLY A 141 8.74 -40.16 9.69
N ILE A 142 7.83 -40.14 8.71
CA ILE A 142 7.66 -39.00 7.79
C ILE A 142 7.11 -37.79 8.53
N LEU A 143 6.12 -37.95 9.41
CA LEU A 143 5.56 -36.87 10.22
C LEU A 143 6.63 -36.30 11.16
N THR A 144 7.40 -37.13 11.84
CA THR A 144 8.51 -36.69 12.70
C THR A 144 9.58 -35.98 11.88
N ALA A 145 9.94 -36.49 10.69
CA ALA A 145 10.89 -35.82 9.80
C ALA A 145 10.36 -34.48 9.25
N LEU A 146 9.06 -34.36 9.01
CA LEU A 146 8.40 -33.11 8.62
C LEU A 146 8.37 -32.10 9.78
N GLU A 147 8.10 -32.57 11.01
CA GLU A 147 8.14 -31.74 12.22
C GLU A 147 9.57 -31.25 12.51
N GLU A 148 10.57 -32.11 12.38
CA GLU A 148 11.99 -31.78 12.54
C GLU A 148 12.52 -30.88 11.41
N GLY A 149 12.03 -31.06 10.19
CA GLY A 149 12.40 -30.27 9.01
C GLY A 149 11.69 -28.93 8.89
N LEU A 150 10.69 -28.65 9.74
CA LEU A 150 9.97 -27.39 9.71
C LEU A 150 10.81 -26.26 10.33
N SER A 151 10.92 -25.13 9.61
CA SER A 151 11.53 -23.93 10.15
C SER A 151 10.78 -23.43 11.38
N ARG A 152 11.43 -22.63 12.23
CA ARG A 152 10.80 -22.01 13.40
C ARG A 152 9.53 -21.25 13.02
N ASP A 153 9.58 -20.55 11.90
CA ASP A 153 8.45 -19.77 11.37
C ASP A 153 7.33 -20.70 10.86
N GLY A 154 7.69 -21.84 10.24
CA GLY A 154 6.72 -22.85 9.82
C GLY A 154 5.96 -23.49 10.99
N ARG A 155 6.65 -23.77 12.11
CA ARG A 155 6.00 -24.28 13.33
C ARG A 155 5.05 -23.25 13.93
N ALA A 156 5.49 -22.00 14.05
CA ALA A 156 4.66 -20.92 14.55
C ALA A 156 3.43 -20.68 13.66
N ALA A 157 3.56 -20.81 12.34
CA ALA A 157 2.44 -20.69 11.41
C ALA A 157 1.42 -21.82 11.57
N LEU A 158 1.88 -23.08 11.73
CA LEU A 158 0.98 -24.21 11.99
C LEU A 158 0.26 -24.09 13.34
N ASP A 159 0.95 -23.69 14.41
CA ASP A 159 0.33 -23.46 15.73
C ASP A 159 -0.72 -22.35 15.69
N ALA A 160 -0.48 -21.29 14.91
CA ALA A 160 -1.46 -20.23 14.69
C ALA A 160 -2.67 -20.74 13.89
N MET A 161 -2.45 -21.57 12.86
CA MET A 161 -3.54 -22.17 12.08
C MET A 161 -4.38 -23.14 12.90
N THR A 162 -3.76 -23.98 13.75
CA THR A 162 -4.50 -24.90 14.62
C THR A 162 -5.29 -24.14 15.66
N SER A 163 -4.72 -23.09 16.27
CA SER A 163 -5.44 -22.22 17.20
C SER A 163 -6.66 -21.57 16.54
N MET A 164 -6.49 -21.01 15.34
CA MET A 164 -7.57 -20.39 14.58
C MET A 164 -8.64 -21.40 14.14
N ALA A 165 -8.24 -22.62 13.76
CA ALA A 165 -9.17 -23.68 13.42
C ALA A 165 -10.02 -24.11 14.62
N VAL A 166 -9.43 -24.16 15.81
CA VAL A 166 -10.14 -24.48 17.06
C VAL A 166 -11.12 -23.38 17.42
N GLU A 167 -10.70 -22.11 17.32
CA GLU A 167 -11.57 -20.96 17.59
C GLU A 167 -12.76 -20.89 16.62
N LEU A 168 -12.54 -21.23 15.35
CA LEU A 168 -13.58 -21.25 14.32
C LEU A 168 -14.40 -22.56 14.31
N GLY A 169 -13.98 -23.59 15.04
CA GLY A 169 -14.64 -24.90 15.07
C GLY A 169 -14.54 -25.69 13.76
N GLU A 170 -13.49 -25.46 12.97
CA GLU A 170 -13.31 -26.07 11.64
C GLU A 170 -12.57 -27.42 11.73
N ALA A 171 -13.24 -28.50 11.33
CA ALA A 171 -12.69 -29.86 11.41
C ALA A 171 -11.61 -30.16 10.36
N THR A 172 -11.56 -29.40 9.25
CA THR A 172 -10.56 -29.56 8.18
C THR A 172 -9.95 -28.20 7.82
N PRO A 173 -8.92 -27.74 8.54
CA PRO A 173 -8.34 -26.42 8.33
C PRO A 173 -7.48 -26.39 7.07
N THR A 174 -8.03 -25.87 5.98
CA THR A 174 -7.24 -25.41 4.83
C THR A 174 -6.92 -23.92 5.01
N PRO A 175 -5.70 -23.45 4.73
CA PRO A 175 -5.32 -22.06 4.95
C PRO A 175 -6.21 -21.07 4.19
N GLN A 176 -6.72 -21.45 3.02
CA GLN A 176 -7.64 -20.61 2.23
C GLN A 176 -9.00 -20.44 2.91
N LYS A 177 -9.55 -21.50 3.53
CA LYS A 177 -10.81 -21.41 4.28
C LYS A 177 -10.65 -20.58 5.54
N LEU A 178 -9.59 -20.83 6.32
CA LEU A 178 -9.31 -20.05 7.52
C LEU A 178 -9.11 -18.56 7.18
N ALA A 179 -8.38 -18.25 6.09
CA ALA A 179 -8.19 -16.88 5.64
C ALA A 179 -9.50 -16.22 5.19
N ALA A 180 -10.37 -16.94 4.47
CA ALA A 180 -11.68 -16.43 4.07
C ALA A 180 -12.55 -16.10 5.29
N SER A 181 -12.66 -17.03 6.25
CA SER A 181 -13.41 -16.82 7.49
C SER A 181 -12.83 -15.68 8.33
N PHE A 182 -11.51 -15.55 8.39
CA PHE A 182 -10.86 -14.44 9.09
C PHE A 182 -11.20 -13.08 8.47
N VAL A 183 -11.14 -12.98 7.13
CA VAL A 183 -11.50 -11.73 6.42
C VAL A 183 -12.98 -11.41 6.59
N GLU A 184 -13.84 -12.43 6.55
CA GLU A 184 -15.27 -12.25 6.79
C GLU A 184 -15.56 -11.73 8.21
N LEU A 185 -14.96 -12.35 9.23
CA LEU A 185 -15.07 -11.89 10.63
C LEU A 185 -14.52 -10.47 10.80
N GLN A 186 -13.42 -10.14 10.13
CA GLN A 186 -12.87 -8.78 10.17
C GLN A 186 -13.79 -7.76 9.50
N GLY A 187 -14.47 -8.16 8.42
CA GLY A 187 -15.52 -7.37 7.78
C GLY A 187 -16.69 -7.12 8.74
N GLN A 188 -17.21 -8.18 9.36
CA GLN A 188 -18.30 -8.09 10.34
C GLN A 188 -17.93 -7.22 11.55
N LEU A 189 -16.69 -7.33 12.05
CA LEU A 189 -16.19 -6.49 13.15
C LEU A 189 -16.14 -5.02 12.76
N CYS A 190 -15.65 -4.71 11.55
CA CYS A 190 -15.59 -3.34 11.04
C CYS A 190 -17.00 -2.75 10.86
N GLU A 191 -17.94 -3.51 10.31
CA GLU A 191 -19.34 -3.09 10.17
C GLU A 191 -19.98 -2.81 11.54
N ALA A 192 -19.75 -3.69 12.51
CA ALA A 192 -20.25 -3.50 13.87
C ALA A 192 -19.66 -2.24 14.53
N ASP A 193 -18.36 -1.98 14.35
CA ASP A 193 -17.69 -0.78 14.88
C ASP A 193 -18.20 0.50 14.21
N MET A 194 -18.40 0.49 12.88
CA MET A 194 -19.04 1.60 12.16
C MET A 194 -20.47 1.84 12.63
N ALA A 195 -21.26 0.78 12.82
CA ALA A 195 -22.61 0.87 13.33
C ALA A 195 -22.64 1.47 14.75
N ALA A 196 -21.73 1.02 15.63
CA ALA A 196 -21.59 1.55 16.99
C ALA A 196 -21.24 3.05 16.99
N LYS A 197 -20.30 3.47 16.15
CA LYS A 197 -19.94 4.90 15.98
C LYS A 197 -21.14 5.73 15.50
N ARG A 198 -21.90 5.23 14.53
CA ARG A 198 -23.11 5.90 14.02
C ARG A 198 -24.18 6.02 15.11
N VAL A 199 -24.40 4.98 15.90
CA VAL A 199 -25.31 5.01 17.04
C VAL A 199 -24.84 6.03 18.08
N GLY A 200 -23.54 6.10 18.37
CA GLY A 200 -22.97 7.12 19.27
C GLY A 200 -23.23 8.55 18.79
N VAL A 201 -23.09 8.82 17.49
CA VAL A 201 -23.42 10.13 16.91
C VAL A 201 -24.91 10.43 17.06
N LEU A 202 -25.78 9.47 16.74
CA LEU A 202 -27.24 9.63 16.92
C LEU A 202 -27.61 9.89 18.38
N GLN A 203 -26.98 9.19 19.32
CA GLN A 203 -27.19 9.39 20.74
C GLN A 203 -26.81 10.82 21.16
N SER A 204 -25.63 11.30 20.77
CA SER A 204 -25.20 12.67 21.09
C SER A 204 -26.11 13.73 20.50
N TYR A 205 -26.65 13.49 19.29
CA TYR A 205 -27.62 14.39 18.67
C TYR A 205 -28.94 14.40 19.43
N LEU A 206 -29.45 13.22 19.80
CA LEU A 206 -30.68 13.11 20.60
C LEU A 206 -30.51 13.77 21.97
N GLU A 207 -29.37 13.57 22.64
CA GLU A 207 -29.04 14.24 23.91
C GLU A 207 -28.96 15.76 23.77
N GLY A 208 -28.38 16.25 22.67
CA GLY A 208 -28.36 17.68 22.36
C GLY A 208 -29.75 18.25 22.11
N GLU A 209 -30.59 17.52 21.38
CA GLU A 209 -31.95 17.96 21.07
C GLU A 209 -32.88 17.88 22.29
N THR A 210 -32.75 16.85 23.13
CA THR A 210 -33.49 16.78 24.41
C THR A 210 -33.08 17.93 25.34
N ALA A 211 -31.78 18.23 25.45
CA ALA A 211 -31.31 19.37 26.24
C ALA A 211 -31.84 20.72 25.72
N ARG A 212 -31.94 20.89 24.40
CA ARG A 212 -32.57 22.08 23.78
C ARG A 212 -34.06 22.16 24.10
N ILE A 213 -34.79 21.05 23.97
CA ILE A 213 -36.22 20.98 24.31
C ILE A 213 -36.42 21.31 25.79
N ASP A 214 -35.61 20.77 26.69
CA ASP A 214 -35.66 21.06 28.12
C ASP A 214 -35.38 22.54 28.42
N GLY A 215 -34.43 23.16 27.71
CA GLY A 215 -34.18 24.59 27.80
C GLY A 215 -35.39 25.42 27.34
N LEU A 216 -36.04 25.00 26.26
CA LEU A 216 -37.22 25.67 25.70
C LEU A 216 -38.43 25.51 26.64
N LEU A 217 -38.65 24.32 27.19
CA LEU A 217 -39.66 24.06 28.21
C LEU A 217 -39.41 24.88 29.48
N ARG A 218 -38.15 25.05 29.91
CA ARG A 218 -37.78 25.91 31.03
C ARG A 218 -38.06 27.38 30.73
N LYS A 219 -37.81 27.85 29.51
CA LYS A 219 -38.13 29.22 29.07
C LYS A 219 -39.64 29.48 29.04
N ILE A 220 -40.43 28.52 28.59
CA ILE A 220 -41.90 28.60 28.61
C ILE A 220 -42.40 28.56 30.06
N ARG A 221 -41.84 27.69 30.90
CA ARG A 221 -42.21 27.57 32.33
C ARG A 221 -41.79 28.79 33.15
N GLY A 222 -40.65 29.40 32.84
CA GLY A 222 -40.16 30.64 33.47
C GLY A 222 -40.77 31.92 32.89
N GLY A 223 -41.45 31.83 31.75
CA GLY A 223 -42.22 32.93 31.15
C GLY A 223 -43.55 33.22 31.85
N GLY A 224 -43.87 32.52 32.95
CA GLY A 224 -45.07 32.72 33.76
C GLY A 224 -44.85 33.48 35.08
N SER A 225 -43.65 34.02 35.33
CA SER A 225 -43.33 34.71 36.59
C SER A 225 -42.68 36.08 36.38
N SER A 226 -43.30 36.93 35.57
CA SER A 226 -42.99 38.36 35.54
C SER A 226 -44.21 39.12 35.07
N GLU A 227 -45.15 39.33 35.96
CA GLU A 227 -45.91 40.57 36.04
C GLU A 227 -46.30 40.81 37.50
N ASP A 228 -46.11 42.07 37.93
CA ASP A 228 -46.45 42.69 39.22
C ASP A 228 -45.46 42.57 40.39
N GLU A 229 -44.50 43.51 40.49
CA GLU A 229 -44.66 44.61 41.44
C GLU A 229 -43.64 45.76 41.24
N ARG A 230 -44.09 46.93 41.70
CA ARG A 230 -43.70 48.30 41.35
C ARG A 230 -42.30 48.74 41.79
N THR A 231 -41.81 49.67 40.97
CA THR A 231 -40.95 50.81 41.29
C THR A 231 -41.02 51.32 42.73
N THR A 232 -39.88 51.44 43.41
CA THR A 232 -39.47 52.67 44.11
C THR A 232 -37.95 52.72 44.27
N THR A 233 -37.38 53.79 43.73
CA THR A 233 -36.08 54.40 44.04
C THR A 233 -35.81 54.53 45.54
N THR A 234 -34.56 54.34 46.00
CA THR A 234 -33.69 55.39 46.58
C THR A 234 -32.37 54.83 47.15
N ASN A 235 -31.26 55.42 46.70
CA ASN A 235 -30.08 55.87 47.44
C ASN A 235 -29.22 54.96 48.33
N SER A 236 -27.91 55.24 48.21
CA SER A 236 -26.82 55.03 49.18
C SER A 236 -26.43 53.58 49.44
N ALA A 237 -25.18 53.26 49.72
CA ALA A 237 -23.88 53.87 49.61
C ALA A 237 -22.94 52.74 50.08
N ASP A 238 -21.70 52.78 49.60
CA ASP A 238 -20.54 52.31 50.34
C ASP A 238 -20.32 50.80 50.61
N HIS A 239 -19.15 50.39 50.11
CA HIS A 239 -18.10 49.65 50.82
C HIS A 239 -18.24 48.14 51.12
N HIS A 240 -17.24 47.42 50.56
CA HIS A 240 -16.43 46.38 51.21
C HIS A 240 -17.13 45.03 51.48
N HIS A 241 -16.48 43.87 51.56
CA HIS A 241 -15.18 43.33 51.19
C HIS A 241 -15.37 41.80 51.28
N HIS A 242 -14.55 41.05 50.55
CA HIS A 242 -13.99 39.75 50.90
C HIS A 242 -14.81 38.64 51.63
N HIS A 243 -14.85 37.50 50.94
CA HIS A 243 -14.80 36.14 51.46
C HIS A 243 -14.07 35.97 52.80
N HIS A 244 -14.66 35.21 53.72
CA HIS A 244 -14.02 33.98 54.19
C HIS A 244 -15.01 32.97 54.79
N ASN A 245 -14.73 31.73 54.43
CA ASN A 245 -15.20 30.43 54.90
C ASN A 245 -15.06 30.25 56.43
N GLU A 246 -15.96 29.52 57.08
CA GLU A 246 -15.65 28.25 57.79
C GLU A 246 -16.83 27.65 58.55
N ASN A 247 -16.72 26.33 58.71
CA ASN A 247 -17.62 25.34 59.27
C ASN A 247 -17.99 25.54 60.75
N LEU A 248 -19.08 24.88 61.16
CA LEU A 248 -19.15 23.80 62.19
C LEU A 248 -20.42 23.89 63.05
N ASP A 249 -20.99 22.69 63.27
CA ASP A 249 -21.77 22.24 64.43
C ASP A 249 -23.04 23.01 64.81
N SER A 250 -24.02 22.44 65.49
CA SER A 250 -24.51 21.09 65.76
C SER A 250 -25.71 21.38 66.67
N ASP A 251 -26.77 20.58 66.52
CA ASP A 251 -27.77 20.30 67.53
C ASP A 251 -28.86 21.32 67.93
N LEU A 252 -29.97 20.70 68.33
CA LEU A 252 -31.16 21.16 69.06
C LEU A 252 -32.33 21.60 68.17
N GLU A 253 -33.20 20.67 67.71
CA GLU A 253 -34.19 19.86 68.44
C GLU A 253 -35.52 20.61 68.69
N TYR A 254 -36.60 19.84 68.54
CA TYR A 254 -37.99 20.03 69.01
C TYR A 254 -39.10 20.38 67.99
N ASP A 255 -39.73 19.29 67.52
CA ASP A 255 -41.15 18.93 67.75
C ASP A 255 -42.27 19.12 66.70
N ALA A 256 -42.89 17.95 66.43
CA ALA A 256 -44.33 17.66 66.38
C ALA A 256 -45.21 18.01 65.14
N ASN A 257 -45.31 17.04 64.21
CA ASN A 257 -46.49 16.36 63.61
C ASN A 257 -47.94 16.79 63.98
N PRO A 258 -49.04 16.35 63.27
CA PRO A 258 -49.20 15.73 61.94
C PRO A 258 -50.55 16.06 61.16
N SER A 259 -50.68 15.48 59.95
CA SER A 259 -51.92 14.86 59.36
C SER A 259 -52.81 15.58 58.31
N HIS A 260 -52.88 14.88 57.15
CA HIS A 260 -54.03 14.54 56.28
C HIS A 260 -54.31 15.28 54.94
N SER A 261 -54.19 14.48 53.87
CA SER A 261 -55.13 14.32 52.73
C SER A 261 -55.17 15.39 51.63
N HIS A 262 -54.70 15.04 50.42
CA HIS A 262 -55.53 14.90 49.21
C HIS A 262 -54.70 14.44 47.99
N SER A 263 -54.97 13.23 47.50
CA SER A 263 -54.34 12.58 46.35
C SER A 263 -55.37 12.32 45.25
N HIS A 264 -55.62 13.27 44.34
CA HIS A 264 -56.44 12.99 43.13
C HIS A 264 -56.11 13.83 41.88
N THR A 265 -55.09 14.70 41.89
CA THR A 265 -54.81 15.60 40.75
C THR A 265 -53.63 15.19 39.86
N ASN A 266 -52.92 14.10 40.18
CA ASN A 266 -51.66 13.76 39.50
C ASN A 266 -51.82 12.78 38.31
N GLU A 267 -52.90 11.99 38.25
CA GLU A 267 -53.09 11.01 37.16
C GLU A 267 -53.67 11.65 35.88
N THR A 268 -54.59 12.61 36.03
CA THR A 268 -55.19 13.33 34.89
C THR A 268 -54.19 14.22 34.16
N THR A 269 -53.25 14.84 34.88
CA THR A 269 -52.15 15.62 34.29
C THR A 269 -51.14 14.72 33.58
N SER A 270 -50.86 13.52 34.12
CA SER A 270 -49.97 12.54 33.47
C SER A 270 -50.53 12.05 32.12
N LEU A 271 -51.82 11.69 32.08
CA LEU A 271 -52.51 11.25 30.86
C LEU A 271 -52.63 12.39 29.82
N ALA A 272 -52.96 13.61 30.26
CA ALA A 272 -53.03 14.76 29.36
C ALA A 272 -51.64 15.14 28.79
N THR A 273 -50.59 15.04 29.60
CA THR A 273 -49.21 15.30 29.17
C THR A 273 -48.73 14.24 28.18
N LEU A 274 -49.05 12.96 28.41
CA LEU A 274 -48.71 11.86 27.49
C LEU A 274 -49.45 11.98 26.15
N ALA A 275 -50.71 12.44 26.16
CA ALA A 275 -51.47 12.68 24.93
C ALA A 275 -50.88 13.84 24.11
N GLN A 276 -50.43 14.91 24.77
CA GLN A 276 -49.74 16.04 24.11
C GLN A 276 -48.38 15.61 23.54
N GLN A 277 -47.63 14.76 24.25
CA GLN A 277 -46.39 14.17 23.75
C GLN A 277 -46.64 13.29 22.52
N ASN A 278 -47.66 12.42 22.56
CA ASN A 278 -48.03 11.59 21.40
C ASN A 278 -48.41 12.44 20.18
N LEU A 279 -49.19 13.51 20.37
CA LEU A 279 -49.55 14.42 19.28
C LEU A 279 -48.31 15.11 18.68
N THR A 280 -47.34 15.46 19.52
CA THR A 280 -46.08 16.08 19.09
C THR A 280 -45.22 15.08 18.33
N LEU A 281 -45.10 13.84 18.81
CA LEU A 281 -44.41 12.76 18.10
C LEU A 281 -45.07 12.47 16.75
N GLN A 282 -46.40 12.43 16.68
CA GLN A 282 -47.10 12.23 15.41
C GLN A 282 -46.87 13.39 14.42
N ARG A 283 -46.77 14.64 14.89
CA ARG A 283 -46.42 15.79 14.04
C ARG A 283 -44.97 15.72 13.56
N ALA A 284 -44.03 15.33 14.43
CA ALA A 284 -42.62 15.16 14.10
C ALA A 284 -42.41 14.02 13.09
N VAL A 285 -43.08 12.89 13.27
CA VAL A 285 -43.06 11.76 12.32
C VAL A 285 -43.62 12.21 10.97
N LYS A 286 -44.72 12.95 10.94
CA LYS A 286 -45.25 13.50 9.67
C LYS A 286 -44.26 14.46 9.00
N ALA A 287 -43.64 15.35 9.76
CA ALA A 287 -42.63 16.28 9.23
C ALA A 287 -41.39 15.54 8.68
N ALA A 288 -40.88 14.55 9.39
CA ALA A 288 -39.78 13.70 8.93
C ALA A 288 -40.18 12.91 7.67
N THR A 289 -41.40 12.36 7.63
CA THR A 289 -41.93 11.61 6.48
C THR A 289 -42.05 12.50 5.24
N THR A 290 -42.39 13.79 5.41
CA THR A 290 -42.41 14.75 4.30
C THR A 290 -41.03 15.13 3.78
N GLN A 291 -39.97 15.01 4.59
CA GLN A 291 -38.59 15.33 4.20
C GLN A 291 -37.81 14.15 3.61
N LEU A 292 -38.22 12.91 3.88
CA LEU A 292 -37.63 11.70 3.28
C LEU A 292 -37.55 11.71 1.74
N PRO A 293 -38.60 12.09 0.98
CA PRO A 293 -38.52 12.10 -0.48
C PRO A 293 -37.52 13.15 -1.00
N GLU A 294 -37.39 14.29 -0.34
CA GLU A 294 -36.43 15.34 -0.71
C GLU A 294 -34.99 14.86 -0.47
N LEU A 295 -34.71 14.24 0.68
CA LEU A 295 -33.39 13.66 0.96
C LEU A 295 -33.05 12.52 0.00
N THR A 296 -34.03 11.69 -0.35
CA THR A 296 -33.84 10.61 -1.33
C THR A 296 -33.57 11.19 -2.73
N GLN A 297 -34.26 12.27 -3.10
CA GLN A 297 -34.00 12.97 -4.35
C GLN A 297 -32.62 13.64 -4.36
N GLN A 298 -32.17 14.19 -3.23
CA GLN A 298 -30.83 14.76 -3.10
C GLN A 298 -29.75 13.67 -3.23
N VAL A 299 -29.92 12.51 -2.58
CA VAL A 299 -28.99 11.37 -2.71
C VAL A 299 -28.91 10.89 -4.16
N THR A 300 -30.04 10.66 -4.81
CA THR A 300 -30.07 10.23 -6.22
C THR A 300 -29.55 11.29 -7.19
N ALA A 301 -29.70 12.59 -6.88
CA ALA A 301 -29.10 13.67 -7.64
C ALA A 301 -27.59 13.74 -7.44
N THR A 302 -27.09 13.52 -6.21
CA THR A 302 -25.65 13.44 -5.94
C THR A 302 -25.01 12.21 -6.59
N GLU A 303 -25.68 11.06 -6.59
CA GLU A 303 -25.21 9.86 -7.30
C GLU A 303 -25.10 10.08 -8.81
N ARG A 304 -26.03 10.84 -9.41
CA ARG A 304 -25.96 11.22 -10.83
C ARG A 304 -24.91 12.29 -11.12
N ALA A 305 -24.71 13.25 -10.22
CA ALA A 305 -23.77 14.35 -10.40
C ALA A 305 -22.31 13.94 -10.18
N VAL A 306 -22.07 13.02 -9.24
CA VAL A 306 -20.74 12.50 -8.94
C VAL A 306 -20.31 11.43 -9.95
N GLY A 307 -21.27 10.89 -10.74
CA GLY A 307 -21.04 9.65 -11.47
C GLY A 307 -20.72 8.59 -10.43
N GLY A 308 -21.76 7.99 -9.85
CA GLY A 308 -21.63 7.00 -8.78
C GLY A 308 -20.50 6.00 -9.06
N PRO A 309 -19.91 5.39 -8.01
CA PRO A 309 -18.85 4.41 -8.19
C PRO A 309 -19.30 3.48 -9.31
N PRO A 310 -18.52 3.33 -10.39
CA PRO A 310 -18.94 2.48 -11.48
C PRO A 310 -19.30 1.15 -10.82
N ASN A 311 -20.49 0.64 -11.13
CA ASN A 311 -20.84 -0.72 -10.76
C ASN A 311 -19.91 -1.63 -11.57
N LEU A 312 -18.61 -1.65 -11.23
CA LEU A 312 -17.64 -2.62 -11.69
C LEU A 312 -18.17 -3.91 -11.11
N THR A 313 -18.95 -4.59 -11.94
CA THR A 313 -19.39 -5.93 -11.65
C THR A 313 -18.13 -6.79 -11.58
N VAL A 314 -18.16 -7.81 -10.73
CA VAL A 314 -17.05 -8.76 -10.63
C VAL A 314 -16.71 -9.36 -12.01
N ASP A 315 -17.71 -9.45 -12.89
CA ASP A 315 -17.57 -9.88 -14.29
C ASP A 315 -16.75 -8.90 -15.15
N GLU A 316 -16.90 -7.58 -14.95
CA GLU A 316 -16.09 -6.56 -15.64
C GLU A 316 -14.63 -6.58 -15.15
N VAL A 317 -14.41 -6.74 -13.84
CA VAL A 317 -13.06 -6.90 -13.27
C VAL A 317 -12.39 -8.17 -13.81
N ALA A 318 -13.13 -9.28 -13.90
CA ALA A 318 -12.61 -10.53 -14.44
C ALA A 318 -12.30 -10.45 -15.94
N ALA A 319 -13.10 -9.70 -16.71
CA ALA A 319 -12.83 -9.44 -18.13
C ALA A 319 -11.55 -8.60 -18.32
N ASP A 320 -11.38 -7.57 -17.50
CA ASP A 320 -10.17 -6.73 -17.51
C ASP A 320 -8.92 -7.51 -17.08
N GLU A 321 -9.05 -8.39 -16.07
CA GLU A 321 -7.97 -9.29 -15.66
C GLU A 321 -7.56 -10.24 -16.79
N ALA A 322 -8.53 -10.84 -17.49
CA ALA A 322 -8.25 -11.70 -18.63
C ALA A 322 -7.53 -10.95 -19.77
N ALA A 323 -7.99 -9.74 -20.10
CA ALA A 323 -7.36 -8.89 -21.11
C ALA A 323 -5.92 -8.51 -20.71
N TYR A 324 -5.69 -8.23 -19.43
CA TYR A 324 -4.37 -7.93 -18.90
C TYR A 324 -3.42 -9.13 -18.95
N LEU A 325 -3.90 -10.33 -18.61
CA LEU A 325 -3.11 -11.56 -18.71
C LEU A 325 -2.71 -11.88 -20.15
N ASP A 326 -3.59 -11.64 -21.11
CA ASP A 326 -3.26 -11.80 -22.53
C ASP A 326 -2.25 -10.76 -23.01
N LEU A 327 -2.34 -9.51 -22.52
CA LEU A 327 -1.31 -8.50 -22.78
C LEU A 327 0.04 -8.91 -22.21
N LEU A 328 0.08 -9.49 -21.01
CA LEU A 328 1.31 -10.02 -20.39
C LEU A 328 1.90 -11.20 -21.17
N ARG A 329 1.07 -12.08 -21.72
CA ARG A 329 1.53 -13.15 -22.63
C ARG A 329 2.19 -12.55 -23.87
N ARG A 330 1.50 -11.60 -24.52
CA ARG A 330 2.04 -10.92 -25.71
C ARG A 330 3.33 -10.16 -25.42
N LYS A 331 3.42 -9.52 -24.25
CA LYS A 331 4.65 -8.85 -23.80
C LYS A 331 5.78 -9.87 -23.65
N ARG A 332 5.55 -10.99 -22.96
CA ARG A 332 6.58 -12.05 -22.83
C ARG A 332 7.04 -12.61 -24.17
N ASP A 333 6.14 -12.77 -25.13
CA ASP A 333 6.51 -13.22 -26.47
C ASP A 333 7.32 -12.18 -27.23
N LEU A 334 7.01 -10.89 -27.08
CA LEU A 334 7.80 -9.80 -27.64
C LEU A 334 9.17 -9.68 -26.96
N ASP A 335 9.22 -9.80 -25.63
CA ASP A 335 10.47 -9.77 -24.86
C ASP A 335 11.39 -10.92 -25.29
N ARG A 336 10.85 -12.15 -25.44
CA ARG A 336 11.61 -13.29 -26.01
C ARG A 336 12.13 -13.01 -27.42
N ARG A 337 11.32 -12.36 -28.26
CA ARG A 337 11.75 -11.98 -29.61
C ARG A 337 12.87 -10.94 -29.56
N ILE A 338 12.76 -9.94 -28.68
CA ILE A 338 13.79 -8.91 -28.50
C ILE A 338 15.09 -9.52 -27.96
N GLU A 339 14.99 -10.49 -27.05
CA GLU A 339 16.13 -11.22 -26.50
C GLU A 339 16.94 -11.94 -27.59
N THR A 340 16.30 -12.49 -28.62
CA THR A 340 17.02 -13.06 -29.78
C THR A 340 17.85 -12.06 -30.59
N PHE A 341 17.57 -10.76 -30.45
CA PHE A 341 18.32 -9.68 -31.07
C PHE A 341 19.24 -8.96 -30.08
N ALA A 342 19.44 -9.49 -28.87
CA ALA A 342 20.34 -8.92 -27.88
C ALA A 342 21.77 -8.82 -28.45
N GLY A 343 22.33 -7.61 -28.42
CA GLY A 343 23.67 -7.32 -28.95
C GLY A 343 23.70 -6.75 -30.37
N LEU A 344 22.58 -6.72 -31.10
CA LEU A 344 22.52 -6.03 -32.39
C LEU A 344 22.27 -4.53 -32.18
N PRO A 345 22.94 -3.65 -32.96
CA PRO A 345 22.61 -2.24 -33.03
C PRO A 345 21.11 -2.03 -33.36
N PRO A 346 20.48 -0.96 -32.83
CA PRO A 346 19.06 -0.66 -33.11
C PRO A 346 18.81 -0.28 -34.58
N ASP A 347 19.87 0.02 -35.33
CA ASP A 347 19.82 0.29 -36.76
C ASP A 347 20.06 -0.99 -37.58
N VAL A 348 19.15 -1.27 -38.51
CA VAL A 348 19.14 -2.47 -39.35
C VAL A 348 20.36 -2.51 -40.26
N GLU A 349 20.83 -1.37 -40.76
CA GLU A 349 22.02 -1.30 -41.62
C GLU A 349 23.30 -1.57 -40.83
N ALA A 350 23.44 -0.98 -39.64
CA ALA A 350 24.56 -1.23 -38.74
C ALA A 350 24.63 -2.71 -38.30
N ALA A 351 23.50 -3.32 -37.94
CA ALA A 351 23.47 -4.74 -37.57
C ALA A 351 23.86 -5.68 -38.73
N ARG A 352 23.49 -5.33 -39.98
CA ARG A 352 23.93 -6.08 -41.17
C ARG A 352 25.43 -5.98 -41.39
N ALA A 353 26.02 -4.81 -41.17
CA ALA A 353 27.46 -4.59 -41.33
C ALA A 353 28.27 -5.42 -40.32
N GLU A 354 27.85 -5.46 -39.05
CA GLU A 354 28.51 -6.29 -38.03
C GLU A 354 28.37 -7.79 -38.32
N LEU A 355 27.19 -8.23 -38.75
CA LEU A 355 26.95 -9.63 -39.12
C LEU A 355 27.82 -10.07 -40.32
N GLU A 356 27.96 -9.21 -41.33
CA GLU A 356 28.84 -9.50 -42.47
C GLU A 356 30.33 -9.48 -42.05
N GLY A 357 30.70 -8.65 -41.08
CA GLY A 357 32.01 -8.68 -40.42
C GLY A 357 32.30 -10.04 -39.75
N PHE A 358 31.38 -10.53 -38.92
CA PHE A 358 31.51 -11.85 -38.28
C PHE A 358 31.53 -13.00 -39.30
N ARG A 359 30.75 -12.91 -40.39
CA ARG A 359 30.80 -13.89 -41.48
C ARG A 359 32.14 -13.90 -42.21
N ALA A 360 32.74 -12.73 -42.44
CA ALA A 360 34.06 -12.63 -43.02
C ALA A 360 35.12 -13.25 -42.11
N GLU A 361 35.03 -13.03 -40.79
CA GLU A 361 35.92 -13.66 -39.81
C GLU A 361 35.78 -15.19 -39.79
N LEU A 362 34.55 -15.72 -39.77
CA LEU A 362 34.30 -17.17 -39.84
C LEU A 362 34.85 -17.79 -41.13
N ARG A 363 34.69 -17.12 -42.28
CA ARG A 363 35.29 -17.55 -43.54
C ARG A 363 36.82 -17.61 -43.42
N GLY A 364 37.44 -16.56 -42.88
CA GLY A 364 38.89 -16.52 -42.68
C GLY A 364 39.40 -17.61 -41.72
N LEU A 365 38.67 -17.92 -40.64
CA LEU A 365 39.00 -19.02 -39.73
C LEU A 365 38.85 -20.38 -40.41
N THR A 366 37.83 -20.55 -41.25
CA THR A 366 37.58 -21.77 -42.02
C THR A 366 38.70 -21.99 -43.04
N GLU A 367 39.08 -20.98 -43.80
CA GLU A 367 40.19 -21.04 -44.76
C GLU A 367 41.52 -21.35 -44.06
N ARG A 368 41.79 -20.75 -42.89
CA ARG A 368 42.99 -21.07 -42.09
C ARG A 368 42.98 -22.53 -41.62
N ARG A 369 41.83 -23.03 -41.18
CA ARG A 369 41.66 -24.42 -40.77
C ARG A 369 41.93 -25.35 -41.95
N ASP A 370 41.34 -25.07 -43.10
CA ASP A 370 41.44 -25.91 -44.28
C ASP A 370 42.86 -25.90 -44.84
N ALA A 371 43.54 -24.74 -44.88
CA ALA A 371 44.95 -24.66 -45.26
C ALA A 371 45.89 -25.40 -44.29
N ASN A 372 45.61 -25.36 -42.98
CA ASN A 372 46.36 -26.14 -42.00
C ASN A 372 46.10 -27.64 -42.19
N PHE A 373 44.86 -28.03 -42.50
CA PHE A 373 44.49 -29.41 -42.77
C PHE A 373 45.16 -29.94 -44.03
N GLU A 374 45.16 -29.18 -45.12
CA GLU A 374 45.88 -29.52 -46.36
C GLU A 374 47.37 -29.74 -46.09
N ARG A 375 48.01 -28.85 -45.30
CA ARG A 375 49.42 -29.01 -44.89
C ARG A 375 49.68 -30.26 -44.04
N LEU A 376 48.71 -30.68 -43.21
CA LEU A 376 48.80 -31.93 -42.45
C LEU A 376 48.68 -33.14 -43.39
N VAL A 377 47.70 -33.12 -44.31
CA VAL A 377 47.46 -34.19 -45.28
C VAL A 377 48.63 -34.38 -46.24
N GLU A 378 49.25 -33.30 -46.73
CA GLU A 378 50.43 -33.35 -47.60
C GLU A 378 51.66 -33.93 -46.90
N ARG A 379 51.80 -33.73 -45.60
CA ARG A 379 52.91 -34.28 -44.80
C ARG A 379 52.74 -35.77 -44.49
N GLU A 380 51.50 -36.24 -44.39
CA GLU A 380 51.21 -37.64 -44.04
C GLU A 380 50.93 -38.54 -45.26
N SER A 381 50.68 -37.97 -46.44
CA SER A 381 50.47 -38.75 -47.67
C SER A 381 51.80 -39.26 -48.25
N PRO A 382 52.08 -40.57 -48.27
CA PRO A 382 53.29 -41.11 -48.90
C PRO A 382 53.20 -40.94 -50.42
N VAL A 383 54.07 -40.10 -50.99
CA VAL A 383 54.19 -39.93 -52.45
C VAL A 383 54.56 -41.27 -53.08
N LYS A 384 53.59 -41.92 -53.73
CA LYS A 384 53.79 -43.13 -54.51
C LYS A 384 54.55 -42.77 -55.79
N THR A 385 55.89 -42.87 -55.75
CA THR A 385 56.73 -42.76 -56.95
C THR A 385 56.35 -43.86 -57.94
N ARG A 386 55.61 -43.49 -58.98
CA ARG A 386 55.12 -44.41 -60.00
C ARG A 386 56.30 -44.80 -60.90
N ARG A 387 56.91 -45.97 -60.59
CA ARG A 387 57.97 -46.61 -61.39
C ARG A 387 57.44 -46.83 -62.81
N ALA A 388 57.90 -46.00 -63.75
CA ALA A 388 57.56 -46.12 -65.17
C ALA A 388 58.14 -47.44 -65.71
N GLY A 389 57.26 -48.40 -65.98
CA GLY A 389 57.60 -49.59 -66.77
C GLY A 389 57.79 -49.18 -68.22
N ARG A 390 59.02 -49.26 -68.73
CA ARG A 390 59.31 -49.28 -70.16
C ARG A 390 59.60 -50.73 -70.55
N ARG A 391 58.63 -51.35 -71.22
CA ARG A 391 58.84 -52.56 -72.04
C ARG A 391 59.14 -52.12 -73.48
N VAL A 392 59.91 -52.99 -74.14
CA VAL A 392 60.47 -52.99 -75.50
C VAL A 392 61.81 -52.28 -75.61
#